data_AF-A0A383DYF5-F1
#
_entry.id   AF-A0A383DYF5-F1
#
_cell.length_a   1.000
_cell.length_b   1.000
_cell.length_c   1.000
_cell.angle_alpha   90.00
_cell.angle_beta   90.00
_cell.angle_gamma   90.00
#
_symmetry.space_group_name_H-M   'P 1'
#
loop_
_entity.id
_entity.type
_entity.pdbx_description
1 polymer ?
#
loop_
_entity_poly.entity_id
_entity_poly.type
_entity_poly.pdbx_seq_one_letter_code
_entity_poly.pdbx_strand_id
1 'polypeptide(L)'
;IHSVGQSVFSLEKDSAIYHNPAKFHIDRILQDPDRDMAIIFDYEINKGMPKNEVLEVYENFKKVIETNFPSRNVWNYLSREHFLLYLDRYGREEILNMASPVEQPA
;
A
#
# COMPACT_ATOMS: atom_id res chain seq x y z
N ILE A 1 -15.05 -12.30 -1.84
CA ILE A 1 -14.26 -11.06 -2.07
C ILE A 1 -13.29 -10.91 -0.90
N HIS A 2 -12.02 -11.24 -1.11
CA HIS A 2 -10.97 -11.01 -0.12
C HIS A 2 -10.45 -9.58 -0.29
N SER A 3 -10.24 -8.88 0.82
CA SER A 3 -9.65 -7.55 0.82
C SER A 3 -8.26 -7.67 1.43
N VAL A 4 -7.26 -7.18 0.72
CA VAL A 4 -5.89 -7.09 1.22
C VAL A 4 -5.42 -5.67 0.99
N GLY A 5 -4.87 -5.05 2.02
CA GLY A 5 -4.40 -3.68 1.98
C GLY A 5 -3.09 -3.58 2.74
N GLN A 6 -2.14 -2.86 2.17
CA GLN A 6 -0.97 -2.42 2.91
C GLN A 6 -1.30 -1.06 3.52
N SER A 7 -0.95 -0.90 4.79
CA SER A 7 -1.02 0.39 5.45
C SER A 7 0.39 0.78 5.90
N VAL A 8 0.79 2.00 5.58
CA VAL A 8 1.91 2.68 6.21
C VAL A 8 1.34 3.80 7.07
N PHE A 9 1.96 4.06 8.22
CA PHE A 9 1.62 5.24 9.01
C PHE A 9 2.62 6.34 8.68
N SER A 10 2.12 7.47 8.19
CA SER A 10 2.92 8.68 7.98
C SER A 10 3.02 9.46 9.29
N LEU A 11 4.18 10.08 9.55
CA LEU A 11 4.35 10.97 10.68
C LEU A 11 3.89 12.37 10.28
N GLU A 12 2.67 12.71 10.69
CA GLU A 12 2.01 13.99 10.41
C GLU A 12 1.83 14.82 11.68
N LYS A 13 1.63 16.14 11.54
CA LYS A 13 1.62 17.11 12.66
C LYS A 13 0.60 16.76 13.75
N ASP A 14 -0.55 16.23 13.36
CA ASP A 14 -1.64 15.87 14.27
C ASP A 14 -1.73 14.35 14.49
N SER A 15 -0.72 13.60 14.04
CA SER A 15 -0.68 12.15 14.24
C SER A 15 -0.40 11.80 15.70
N ALA A 16 -0.95 10.68 16.16
CA ALA A 16 -0.65 10.16 17.50
C ALA A 16 0.86 9.90 17.71
N ILE A 17 1.59 9.64 16.62
CA ILE A 17 3.03 9.44 16.61
C ILE A 17 3.76 10.75 16.91
N TYR A 18 3.34 11.85 16.29
CA TYR A 18 3.93 13.17 16.53
C TYR A 18 3.77 13.64 17.98
N HIS A 19 2.62 13.36 18.60
CA HIS A 19 2.38 13.71 20.01
C HIS A 19 3.08 12.78 21.02
N ASN A 20 3.45 11.57 20.62
CA ASN A 20 4.07 10.58 21.52
C ASN A 20 5.22 9.80 20.83
N PRO A 21 6.25 10.47 20.28
CA PRO A 21 7.24 9.85 19.39
C PRO A 21 7.99 8.69 20.06
N ALA A 22 8.32 8.84 21.35
CA ALA A 22 9.00 7.80 22.13
C ALA A 22 8.22 6.48 22.21
N LYS A 23 6.88 6.52 22.24
CA LYS A 23 6.03 5.32 22.27
C LYS A 23 6.19 4.48 21.00
N PHE A 24 6.55 5.13 19.90
CA PHE A 24 6.72 4.51 18.58
C PHE A 24 8.19 4.35 18.18
N HIS A 25 9.12 4.51 19.13
CA HIS A 25 10.56 4.42 18.90
C HIS A 25 11.10 5.42 17.86
N ILE A 26 10.46 6.59 17.77
CA ILE A 26 11.00 7.72 17.01
C ILE A 26 11.99 8.48 17.90
N ASP A 27 13.27 8.47 17.52
CA ASP A 27 14.33 9.15 18.29
C ASP A 27 14.29 10.66 18.08
N ARG A 28 14.05 11.11 16.84
CA ARG A 28 13.97 12.53 16.50
C ARG A 28 13.07 12.77 15.31
N ILE A 29 12.19 13.76 15.42
CA ILE A 29 11.45 14.32 14.28
C ILE A 29 12.28 15.46 13.71
N LEU A 30 12.56 15.42 12.41
CA LEU A 30 13.34 16.43 11.71
C LEU A 30 12.41 17.58 11.28
N GLN A 31 12.74 18.79 11.72
CA GLN A 31 12.07 20.01 11.27
C GLN A 31 12.97 20.72 10.28
N ASP A 32 12.48 20.85 9.05
CA ASP A 32 13.14 21.61 7.99
C ASP A 32 12.41 22.95 7.82
N PRO A 33 13.06 24.09 8.15
CA PRO A 33 12.46 25.41 8.02
C PRO A 33 12.01 25.74 6.59
N ASP A 34 12.67 25.17 5.58
CA ASP A 34 12.32 25.38 4.17
C ASP A 34 11.10 24.56 3.75
N ARG A 35 10.65 23.64 4.62
CA ARG A 35 9.49 22.76 4.44
C ARG A 35 8.44 22.96 5.54
N ASP A 36 8.23 24.18 6.02
CA ASP A 36 7.27 24.50 7.09
C ASP A 36 5.81 24.09 6.75
N MET A 37 5.46 24.03 5.47
CA MET A 37 4.14 23.55 5.01
C MET A 37 4.08 22.03 4.75
N ALA A 38 5.15 21.28 5.00
CA ALA A 38 5.13 19.83 4.81
C ALA A 38 4.17 19.18 5.82
N ILE A 39 3.25 18.38 5.29
CA ILE A 39 2.28 17.63 6.09
C ILE A 39 2.97 16.42 6.76
N ILE A 40 3.98 15.86 6.08
CA ILE A 40 4.73 14.67 6.50
C ILE A 40 6.14 15.10 6.90
N PHE A 41 6.57 14.68 8.09
CA PHE A 41 7.89 14.97 8.63
C PHE A 41 8.86 13.80 8.41
N ASP A 42 10.12 14.15 8.18
CA ASP A 42 11.22 13.20 8.23
C ASP A 42 11.58 12.91 9.70
N TYR A 43 12.18 11.76 9.96
CA TYR A 43 12.51 11.33 11.32
C TYR A 43 13.69 10.36 11.36
N GLU A 44 14.31 10.24 12.52
CA GLU A 44 15.39 9.30 12.81
C GLU A 44 14.90 8.20 13.75
N ILE A 45 15.35 6.96 13.48
CA ILE A 45 15.11 5.78 14.30
C ILE A 45 16.40 4.98 14.49
N ASN A 46 16.61 4.48 15.71
CA ASN A 46 17.67 3.54 16.08
C ASN A 46 17.12 2.12 16.32
N LYS A 47 15.78 1.99 16.35
CA LYS A 47 15.08 0.72 16.58
C LYS A 47 13.95 0.57 15.56
N GLY A 48 13.98 -0.52 14.81
CA GLY A 48 13.02 -0.79 13.76
C GLY A 48 13.70 -1.38 12.54
N MET A 49 12.95 -1.51 11.47
CA MET A 49 13.45 -2.01 10.19
C MET A 49 14.01 -0.84 9.37
N PRO A 50 15.26 -0.94 8.87
CA PRO A 50 15.81 0.09 8.01
C PRO A 50 15.07 0.11 6.66
N LYS A 51 15.11 1.25 5.97
CA LYS A 51 14.33 1.50 4.75
C LYS A 51 14.53 0.42 3.67
N ASN A 52 15.75 -0.06 3.49
CA ASN A 52 16.09 -1.11 2.52
C ASN A 52 15.39 -2.45 2.86
N GLU A 53 15.37 -2.85 4.12
CA GLU A 53 14.68 -4.07 4.56
C GLU A 53 13.15 -3.90 4.44
N VAL A 54 12.60 -2.72 4.74
CA VAL A 54 11.17 -2.43 4.53
C VAL A 54 10.79 -2.60 3.05
N LEU A 55 11.65 -2.11 2.14
CA LEU A 55 11.45 -2.27 0.71
C LEU A 55 11.55 -3.74 0.27
N GLU A 56 12.45 -4.52 0.87
CA GLU A 56 12.55 -5.95 0.59
C GLU A 56 11.28 -6.70 1.04
N VAL A 57 10.79 -6.43 2.25
CA VAL A 57 9.52 -7.00 2.75
C VAL A 57 8.35 -6.60 1.85
N TYR A 58 8.33 -5.35 1.39
CA TYR A 58 7.30 -4.86 0.47
C TYR A 58 7.31 -5.61 -0.86
N GLU A 59 8.47 -5.78 -1.49
CA GLU A 59 8.57 -6.51 -2.75
C GLU A 59 8.24 -8.01 -2.57
N ASN A 60 8.62 -8.61 -1.44
CA ASN A 60 8.22 -9.97 -1.12
C ASN A 60 6.69 -10.08 -0.94
N PHE A 61 6.06 -9.13 -0.24
CA PHE A 61 4.61 -9.06 -0.11
C PHE A 61 3.92 -8.97 -1.47
N LYS A 62 4.42 -8.13 -2.39
CA LYS A 62 3.89 -8.04 -3.76
C LYS A 62 3.92 -9.39 -4.47
N LYS A 63 5.05 -10.10 -4.45
CA LYS A 63 5.18 -11.44 -5.04
C LYS A 63 4.18 -12.44 -4.46
N VAL A 64 4.00 -12.42 -3.13
CA VAL A 64 3.02 -13.30 -2.46
C VAL A 64 1.61 -12.96 -2.92
N ILE A 65 1.25 -11.68 -3.00
CA ILE A 65 -0.09 -11.29 -3.46
C ILE A 65 -0.29 -11.66 -4.93
N GLU A 66 0.68 -11.41 -5.81
CA GLU A 66 0.60 -11.78 -7.22
C GLU A 66 0.42 -13.30 -7.40
N THR A 67 1.13 -14.11 -6.61
CA THR A 67 1.01 -15.57 -6.65
C THR A 67 -0.37 -16.06 -6.18
N ASN A 68 -0.92 -15.44 -5.12
CA ASN A 68 -2.16 -15.92 -4.49
C ASN A 68 -3.43 -15.27 -5.07
N PHE A 69 -3.30 -14.11 -5.73
CA PHE A 69 -4.41 -13.32 -6.25
C PHE A 69 -4.13 -12.87 -7.69
N PRO A 70 -4.24 -13.78 -8.69
CA PRO A 70 -4.04 -13.45 -10.11
C PRO A 70 -4.94 -12.32 -10.60
N SER A 71 -6.10 -12.15 -9.97
CA SER A 71 -7.05 -11.06 -10.21
C SER A 71 -6.43 -9.67 -9.99
N ARG A 72 -5.31 -9.55 -9.25
CA ARG A 72 -4.60 -8.28 -9.06
C ARG A 72 -4.09 -7.68 -10.38
N ASN A 73 -3.79 -8.50 -11.38
CA ASN A 73 -3.34 -8.00 -12.69
C ASN A 73 -4.45 -7.24 -13.44
N VAL A 74 -5.71 -7.53 -13.15
CA VAL A 74 -6.87 -6.86 -13.74
C VAL A 74 -7.34 -5.71 -12.85
N TRP A 75 -7.39 -5.96 -11.53
CA TRP A 75 -8.10 -5.08 -10.60
C TRP A 75 -7.19 -4.27 -9.69
N ASN A 76 -5.87 -4.48 -9.68
CA ASN A 76 -4.85 -3.79 -8.88
C ASN A 76 -5.35 -3.03 -7.63
N TYR A 77 -5.53 -1.71 -7.73
CA TYR A 77 -6.02 -0.80 -6.68
C TYR A 77 -7.46 -0.33 -6.93
N LEU A 78 -8.26 -1.11 -7.63
CA LEU A 78 -9.63 -0.76 -7.96
C LEU A 78 -10.43 -0.70 -6.67
N SER A 79 -11.00 0.46 -6.37
CA SER A 79 -11.86 0.61 -5.21
C SER A 79 -13.09 -0.29 -5.36
N ARG A 80 -13.67 -0.68 -4.22
CA ARG A 80 -14.76 -1.66 -4.19
C ARG A 80 -16.00 -1.17 -4.94
N GLU A 81 -16.22 0.14 -4.92
CA GLU A 81 -17.30 0.84 -5.61
C GLU A 81 -17.17 0.69 -7.13
N HIS A 82 -15.95 0.85 -7.67
CA HIS A 82 -15.71 0.65 -9.09
C HIS A 82 -15.91 -0.82 -9.48
N PHE A 83 -15.54 -1.79 -8.64
CA PHE A 83 -15.76 -3.21 -8.93
C PHE A 83 -17.26 -3.52 -9.11
N LEU A 84 -18.12 -2.91 -8.28
CA LEU A 84 -19.57 -3.11 -8.38
C LEU A 84 -20.13 -2.59 -9.71
N LEU A 85 -19.57 -1.51 -10.27
CA LEU A 85 -19.97 -1.01 -11.59
C LEU A 85 -19.60 -1.98 -12.71
N TYR A 86 -18.44 -2.62 -12.64
CA TYR A 86 -18.06 -3.66 -13.60
C TYR A 86 -18.96 -4.90 -13.46
N LEU A 87 -19.26 -5.30 -12.22
CA LEU A 87 -20.14 -6.45 -11.97
C LEU A 87 -21.55 -6.22 -12.51
N ASP A 88 -22.10 -5.03 -12.33
CA ASP A 88 -23.40 -4.64 -12.88
C ASP A 88 -23.40 -4.66 -14.42
N ARG A 89 -22.36 -4.08 -15.03
CA ARG A 89 -22.27 -3.95 -16.49
C ARG A 89 -21.99 -5.26 -17.22
N TYR A 90 -21.09 -6.09 -16.70
CA TYR A 90 -20.57 -7.26 -17.41
C TYR A 90 -21.04 -8.60 -16.83
N GLY A 91 -21.53 -8.60 -15.59
CA GLY A 91 -21.86 -9.84 -14.89
C GLY A 91 -20.63 -10.64 -14.47
N ARG A 92 -20.87 -11.67 -13.64
CA ARG A 92 -19.82 -12.48 -13.01
C ARG A 92 -18.96 -13.24 -14.03
N GLU A 93 -19.59 -13.92 -14.99
CA GLU A 93 -18.88 -14.83 -15.90
C GLU A 93 -17.90 -14.07 -16.80
N GLU A 94 -18.33 -12.92 -17.33
CA GLU A 94 -17.49 -12.12 -18.23
C GLU A 94 -16.28 -11.52 -17.50
N ILE A 95 -16.45 -11.09 -16.24
CA ILE A 95 -15.35 -10.65 -15.39
C ILE A 95 -14.31 -11.75 -15.15
N LEU A 96 -14.75 -13.01 -15.00
CA LEU A 96 -13.83 -14.14 -14.84
C LEU A 96 -13.06 -14.43 -16.13
N ASN A 97 -13.71 -14.28 -17.29
CA ASN A 97 -13.04 -14.41 -18.59
C ASN A 97 -11.94 -13.35 -18.77
N MET A 98 -12.20 -12.09 -18.35
CA MET A 98 -11.19 -11.01 -18.39
C MET A 98 -9.97 -11.27 -17.49
N ALA A 99 -10.12 -12.09 -16.45
CA ALA A 99 -9.04 -12.47 -15.54
C ALA A 99 -8.20 -13.65 -16.04
N SER A 100 -8.61 -14.32 -17.12
CA SER A 100 -7.82 -15.38 -17.72
C SER A 100 -6.60 -14.78 -18.42
N PRO A 101 -5.39 -15.35 -18.24
CA PRO A 101 -4.22 -14.89 -18.97
C PRO A 101 -4.46 -15.05 -20.47
N VAL A 102 -4.28 -13.95 -21.21
CA VAL A 102 -4.28 -13.99 -22.68
C VAL A 102 -3.09 -14.82 -23.11
N GLU A 103 -3.32 -15.97 -23.75
CA GLU A 103 -2.24 -16.72 -24.40
C GLU A 103 -1.53 -15.78 -25.37
N GLN A 104 -0.25 -15.50 -25.09
CA GLN A 104 0.58 -14.76 -26.03
C GLN A 104 0.87 -15.67 -27.23
N PRO A 105 0.61 -15.23 -28.47
CA PRO A 105 0.96 -16.01 -29.64
C PRO A 105 2.49 -16.18 -29.73
N ALA A 106 2.90 -17.40 -30.10
CA ALA A 106 4.29 -17.84 -30.23
C ALA A 106 5.09 -17.06 -31.30
#